data_AF-A0A7M7PDA2-F1
#
_entry.id   AF-A0A7M7PDA2-F1
#
_cell.length_a   1.000
_cell.length_b   1.000
_cell.length_c   1.000
_cell.angle_alpha   90.00
_cell.angle_beta   90.00
_cell.angle_gamma   90.00
#
_symmetry.space_group_name_H-M   'P 1'
#
loop_
_entity.id
_entity.type
_entity.pdbx_description
1 polymer ?
#
loop_
_entity_poly.entity_id
_entity_poly.type
_entity_poly.pdbx_seq_one_letter_code
_entity_poly.pdbx_strand_id
1 'polypeptide(L)'
;MEVQWLSGRAVVIWPISANFLFAEYLMMKWLHPSAVPWCEWNAASRQFLLAHCYLNTGEPVKALGCFQEASQRIGAEDFLLNRLLRTTELQGKKLETLYHLKVIGLLEQFELRELVISLAKTALSAADIDDPNLPTLWVKIFKYHLELCHNDEAYSAMTSNPDPERRRDCLRQFVVVLCEQKQMKQLCQYPYIDLHDEIVSIIESRARSVDLLTINYYDLLFAFHTIRGNYRQAGSVMYEQATRLAQEVIGADSLNRQACCYLAAMNSLRLLHPDNAWIIKPAVSEMEGIKTEDMNGASPKRDYEGTPLDEPVPRRRVDVLELGDLEKEYQLTSARLKLANHQPDMVHVTTSRMSV
;
A
#
# COMPACT_ATOMS: atom_id res chain seq x y z
N MET A 1 47.72 -7.25 -49.66
CA MET A 1 46.79 -8.05 -48.82
C MET A 1 46.43 -7.37 -47.49
N GLU A 2 46.85 -6.13 -47.21
CA GLU A 2 46.47 -5.41 -45.96
C GLU A 2 45.34 -4.38 -46.15
N VAL A 3 45.01 -3.98 -47.38
CA VAL A 3 44.01 -2.93 -47.65
C VAL A 3 42.56 -3.44 -47.59
N GLN A 4 42.32 -4.74 -47.80
CA GLN A 4 40.97 -5.32 -47.69
C GLN A 4 40.52 -5.55 -46.24
N TRP A 5 41.45 -5.82 -45.30
CA TRP A 5 41.12 -6.01 -43.88
C TRP A 5 40.70 -4.71 -43.16
N LEU A 6 41.27 -3.57 -43.57
CA LEU A 6 40.86 -2.26 -43.05
C LEU A 6 39.50 -1.83 -43.59
N SER A 7 39.12 -2.22 -44.82
CA SER A 7 37.81 -1.83 -45.38
C SER A 7 36.62 -2.45 -44.65
N GLY A 8 36.70 -3.72 -44.25
CA GLY A 8 35.63 -4.40 -43.50
C GLY A 8 35.48 -3.90 -42.07
N ARG A 9 36.58 -3.60 -41.37
CA ARG A 9 36.55 -3.02 -40.03
C ARG A 9 36.19 -1.54 -40.03
N ALA A 10 36.67 -0.77 -41.01
CA ALA A 10 36.28 0.61 -41.19
C ALA A 10 34.76 0.71 -41.37
N VAL A 11 34.13 -0.15 -42.19
CA VAL A 11 32.67 -0.16 -42.37
C VAL A 11 31.89 -0.52 -41.10
N VAL A 12 32.45 -1.26 -40.14
CA VAL A 12 31.78 -1.59 -38.86
C VAL A 12 32.00 -0.51 -37.80
N ILE A 13 33.10 0.24 -37.91
CA ILE A 13 33.49 1.30 -36.97
C ILE A 13 33.03 2.68 -37.47
N TRP A 14 32.66 2.79 -38.75
CA TRP A 14 32.27 4.05 -39.39
C TRP A 14 30.94 4.55 -38.83
N PRO A 15 30.80 5.87 -38.59
CA PRO A 15 29.55 6.46 -38.13
C PRO A 15 28.35 6.14 -39.02
N ILE A 16 28.55 5.94 -40.33
CA ILE A 16 27.46 5.70 -41.32
C ILE A 16 27.03 4.22 -41.38
N SER A 17 27.56 3.35 -40.51
CA SER A 17 27.19 1.95 -40.52
C SER A 17 25.89 1.70 -39.76
N ALA A 18 25.07 0.76 -40.23
CA ALA A 18 23.90 0.28 -39.49
C ALA A 18 24.26 -0.31 -38.11
N ASN A 19 25.55 -0.59 -37.89
CA ASN A 19 26.05 -1.27 -36.71
C ASN A 19 26.45 -0.26 -35.63
N PHE A 20 25.59 -0.05 -34.65
CA PHE A 20 25.75 0.97 -33.59
C PHE A 20 26.80 0.61 -32.50
N LEU A 21 27.52 -0.50 -32.67
CA LEU A 21 28.42 -1.08 -31.67
C LEU A 21 29.59 -0.16 -31.26
N PHE A 22 30.12 0.63 -32.19
CA PHE A 22 31.26 1.51 -31.90
C PHE A 22 30.87 2.73 -31.06
N ALA A 23 29.77 3.39 -31.42
CA ALA A 23 29.23 4.50 -30.64
C ALA A 23 28.83 4.02 -29.23
N GLU A 24 28.21 2.84 -29.15
CA GLU A 24 27.90 2.23 -27.87
C GLU A 24 29.14 1.98 -27.00
N TYR A 25 30.22 1.41 -27.58
CA TYR A 25 31.46 1.16 -26.84
C TYR A 25 32.11 2.45 -26.34
N LEU A 26 32.11 3.52 -27.14
CA LEU A 26 32.66 4.82 -26.77
C LEU A 26 31.88 5.47 -25.61
N MET A 27 30.56 5.40 -25.67
CA MET A 27 29.66 5.98 -24.66
C MET A 27 29.69 5.17 -23.36
N MET A 28 29.81 3.84 -23.45
CA MET A 28 30.07 2.94 -22.31
C MET A 28 31.40 3.22 -21.60
N LYS A 29 32.38 3.79 -22.32
CA LYS A 29 33.70 4.17 -21.80
C LYS A 29 33.84 5.64 -21.43
N TRP A 30 32.72 6.37 -21.28
CA TRP A 30 32.67 7.70 -20.67
C TRP A 30 33.37 8.82 -21.45
N LEU A 31 33.53 8.69 -22.77
CA LEU A 31 34.04 9.81 -23.58
C LEU A 31 32.93 10.83 -23.91
N HIS A 32 33.29 12.10 -23.80
CA HIS A 32 32.45 13.30 -23.77
C HIS A 32 31.30 13.42 -24.80
N PRO A 33 30.27 14.25 -24.49
CA PRO A 33 29.17 14.65 -25.40
C PRO A 33 29.60 15.41 -26.67
N SER A 34 30.88 15.68 -26.88
CA SER A 34 31.40 16.34 -28.09
C SER A 34 31.36 15.45 -29.34
N ALA A 35 31.02 14.17 -29.23
CA ALA A 35 30.90 13.24 -30.35
C ALA A 35 29.56 13.33 -31.12
N VAL A 36 28.63 14.19 -30.70
CA VAL A 36 27.25 14.28 -31.22
C VAL A 36 27.13 14.68 -32.71
N PRO A 37 27.98 15.54 -33.31
CA PRO A 37 27.81 15.94 -34.71
C PRO A 37 28.27 14.90 -35.75
N TRP A 38 28.90 13.79 -35.34
CA TRP A 38 29.66 12.93 -36.26
C TRP A 38 28.84 11.92 -37.07
N CYS A 39 27.53 11.80 -36.84
CA CYS A 39 26.67 10.86 -37.56
C CYS A 39 25.23 11.37 -37.63
N GLU A 40 24.56 11.27 -38.78
CA GLU A 40 23.12 11.58 -38.92
C GLU A 40 22.23 10.35 -38.67
N TRP A 41 22.80 9.15 -38.76
CA TRP A 41 22.11 7.87 -38.58
C TRP A 41 21.96 7.50 -37.11
N ASN A 42 20.97 6.67 -36.80
CA ASN A 42 20.62 6.24 -35.43
C ASN A 42 20.46 7.39 -34.42
N ALA A 43 19.69 8.42 -34.81
CA ALA A 43 19.51 9.63 -34.01
C ALA A 43 18.88 9.35 -32.63
N ALA A 44 17.91 8.44 -32.52
CA ALA A 44 17.26 8.13 -31.25
C ALA A 44 18.19 7.39 -30.29
N SER A 45 18.94 6.41 -30.79
CA SER A 45 19.93 5.65 -30.01
C SER A 45 21.05 6.55 -29.52
N ARG A 46 21.48 7.53 -30.33
CA ARG A 46 22.45 8.55 -29.90
C ARG A 46 21.89 9.45 -28.82
N GLN A 47 20.66 9.95 -28.99
CA GLN A 47 20.02 10.78 -27.96
C GLN A 47 19.82 10.01 -26.65
N PHE A 48 19.45 8.73 -26.72
CA PHE A 48 19.36 7.86 -25.56
C PHE A 48 20.72 7.68 -24.84
N LEU A 49 21.79 7.38 -25.58
CA LEU A 49 23.12 7.27 -24.98
C LEU A 49 23.62 8.62 -24.46
N LEU A 50 23.34 9.73 -25.15
CA LEU A 50 23.70 11.08 -24.71
C LEU A 50 22.99 11.42 -23.40
N ALA A 51 21.71 11.05 -23.27
CA ALA A 51 20.96 11.17 -22.04
C ALA A 51 21.63 10.41 -20.89
N HIS A 52 22.10 9.18 -21.13
CA HIS A 52 22.90 8.43 -20.17
C HIS A 52 24.19 9.15 -19.76
N CYS A 53 24.92 9.74 -20.71
CA CYS A 53 26.08 10.57 -20.40
C CYS A 53 25.70 11.77 -19.52
N TYR A 54 24.57 12.44 -19.81
CA TYR A 54 24.10 13.56 -19.00
C TYR A 54 23.71 13.17 -17.57
N LEU A 55 23.06 12.01 -17.38
CA LEU A 55 22.79 11.45 -16.05
C LEU A 55 24.07 11.25 -15.25
N ASN A 56 25.07 10.66 -15.90
CA ASN A 56 26.38 10.39 -15.32
C ASN A 56 27.17 11.67 -14.98
N THR A 57 27.00 12.74 -15.76
CA THR A 57 27.62 14.04 -15.47
C THR A 57 26.84 14.88 -14.45
N GLY A 58 25.69 14.40 -13.96
CA GLY A 58 24.86 15.12 -12.99
C GLY A 58 23.98 16.23 -13.59
N GLU A 59 23.65 16.16 -14.88
CA GLU A 59 22.75 17.10 -15.56
C GLU A 59 21.41 16.43 -15.95
N PRO A 60 20.54 16.11 -14.98
CA PRO A 60 19.44 15.18 -15.21
C PRO A 60 18.27 15.79 -16.01
N VAL A 61 18.10 17.12 -16.00
CA VAL A 61 17.07 17.81 -16.80
C VAL A 61 17.39 17.74 -18.30
N LYS A 62 18.66 17.90 -18.67
CA LYS A 62 19.11 17.76 -20.07
C LYS A 62 19.00 16.31 -20.53
N ALA A 63 19.32 15.37 -19.64
CA ALA A 63 19.11 13.95 -19.90
C ALA A 63 17.65 13.64 -20.23
N LEU A 64 16.71 14.19 -19.45
CA LEU A 64 15.27 13.99 -19.70
C LEU A 64 14.86 14.49 -21.09
N GLY A 65 15.31 15.68 -21.50
CA GLY A 65 15.05 16.21 -22.84
C GLY A 65 15.55 15.27 -23.94
N CYS A 66 16.79 14.77 -23.79
CA CYS A 66 17.36 13.81 -24.74
C CYS A 66 16.58 12.48 -24.76
N PHE A 67 16.10 11.99 -23.62
CA PHE A 67 15.26 10.78 -23.56
C PHE A 67 13.89 10.98 -24.25
N GLN A 68 13.29 12.16 -24.14
CA GLN A 68 12.02 12.50 -24.79
C GLN A 68 12.19 12.69 -26.30
N GLU A 69 13.31 13.27 -26.76
CA GLU A 69 13.61 13.33 -28.19
C GLU A 69 13.81 11.93 -28.79
N ALA A 70 14.48 11.05 -28.05
CA ALA A 70 14.68 9.65 -28.46
C ALA A 70 13.35 8.87 -28.56
N SER A 71 12.31 9.23 -27.79
CA SER A 71 11.06 8.47 -27.80
C SER A 71 10.29 8.57 -29.12
N GLN A 72 10.53 9.61 -29.93
CA GLN A 72 9.80 9.84 -31.19
C GLN A 72 10.19 8.86 -32.31
N ARG A 73 11.35 8.20 -32.23
CA ARG A 73 11.89 7.37 -33.32
C ARG A 73 12.36 5.98 -32.86
N ILE A 74 11.79 5.46 -31.78
CA ILE A 74 12.17 4.16 -31.20
C ILE A 74 12.04 3.02 -32.21
N GLY A 75 10.93 2.99 -32.97
CA GLY A 75 10.62 1.88 -33.89
C GLY A 75 11.50 1.81 -35.14
N ALA A 76 12.38 2.79 -35.37
CA ALA A 76 13.24 2.83 -36.55
C ALA A 76 14.62 2.20 -36.33
N GLU A 77 15.02 1.96 -35.07
CA GLU A 77 16.41 1.68 -34.73
C GLU A 77 16.58 0.36 -33.94
N ASP A 78 17.43 -0.52 -34.45
CA ASP A 78 17.65 -1.89 -33.95
C ASP A 78 18.14 -1.94 -32.50
N PHE A 79 19.00 -1.00 -32.11
CA PHE A 79 19.54 -0.91 -30.75
C PHE A 79 18.43 -0.72 -29.71
N LEU A 80 17.51 0.22 -29.93
CA LEU A 80 16.43 0.49 -28.98
C LEU A 80 15.42 -0.67 -28.94
N LEU A 81 15.07 -1.23 -30.09
CA LEU A 81 14.10 -2.33 -30.18
C LEU A 81 14.64 -3.63 -29.57
N ASN A 82 15.80 -4.09 -30.03
CA ASN A 82 16.29 -5.44 -29.71
C ASN A 82 17.16 -5.48 -28.45
N ARG A 83 17.92 -4.41 -28.16
CA ARG A 83 18.84 -4.40 -27.01
C ARG A 83 18.23 -3.80 -25.75
N LEU A 84 17.51 -2.69 -25.87
CA LEU A 84 16.89 -2.01 -24.74
C LEU A 84 15.51 -2.60 -24.41
N LEU A 85 14.60 -2.61 -25.38
CA LEU A 85 13.21 -3.04 -25.18
C LEU A 85 13.05 -4.56 -25.25
N ARG A 86 13.91 -5.22 -26.03
CA ARG A 86 13.89 -6.67 -26.30
C ARG A 86 12.52 -7.10 -26.83
N THR A 87 11.95 -6.32 -27.74
CA THR A 87 10.63 -6.60 -28.32
C THR A 87 10.57 -6.11 -29.76
N THR A 88 10.10 -6.98 -30.64
CA THR A 88 9.83 -6.69 -32.06
C THR A 88 8.34 -6.65 -32.39
N GLU A 89 7.49 -7.11 -31.46
CA GLU A 89 6.05 -7.29 -31.66
C GLU A 89 5.21 -6.05 -31.33
N LEU A 90 5.71 -5.19 -30.45
CA LEU A 90 5.02 -3.96 -30.03
C LEU A 90 5.26 -2.84 -31.04
N GLN A 91 4.18 -2.14 -31.40
CA GLN A 91 4.23 -1.02 -32.34
C GLN A 91 3.50 0.20 -31.79
N GLY A 92 3.88 1.38 -32.30
CA GLY A 92 3.24 2.65 -31.96
C GLY A 92 3.36 3.02 -30.47
N LYS A 93 2.28 3.56 -29.91
CA LYS A 93 2.24 4.11 -28.54
C LYS A 93 2.57 3.10 -27.43
N LYS A 94 2.26 1.81 -27.63
CA LYS A 94 2.62 0.76 -26.66
C LYS A 94 4.14 0.60 -26.54
N LEU A 95 4.86 0.77 -27.66
CA LEU A 95 6.31 0.77 -27.69
C LEU A 95 6.89 1.99 -26.95
N GLU A 96 6.30 3.17 -27.15
CA GLU A 96 6.68 4.40 -26.45
C GLU A 96 6.47 4.27 -24.93
N THR A 97 5.32 3.72 -24.52
CA THR A 97 4.99 3.47 -23.11
C THR A 97 6.00 2.53 -22.45
N LEU A 98 6.37 1.43 -23.13
CA LEU A 98 7.39 0.51 -22.67
C LEU A 98 8.77 1.17 -22.57
N TYR A 99 9.12 2.00 -23.55
CA TYR A 99 10.36 2.78 -23.51
C TYR A 99 10.41 3.74 -22.34
N HIS A 100 9.34 4.50 -22.09
CA HIS A 100 9.26 5.36 -20.92
C HIS A 100 9.41 4.58 -19.62
N LEU A 101 8.82 3.38 -19.50
CA LEU A 101 9.06 2.51 -18.34
C LEU A 101 10.51 2.08 -18.17
N LYS A 102 11.23 1.79 -19.26
CA LYS A 102 12.67 1.47 -19.19
C LYS A 102 13.48 2.68 -18.75
N VAL A 103 13.19 3.86 -19.30
CA VAL A 103 13.86 5.11 -18.90
C VAL A 103 13.55 5.47 -17.46
N ILE A 104 12.31 5.29 -17.01
CA ILE A 104 11.94 5.42 -15.58
C ILE A 104 12.83 4.51 -14.75
N GLY A 105 12.92 3.22 -15.08
CA GLY A 105 13.78 2.28 -14.35
C GLY A 105 15.26 2.67 -14.30
N LEU A 106 15.75 3.44 -15.28
CA LEU A 106 17.09 4.02 -15.24
C LEU A 106 17.17 5.23 -14.31
N LEU A 107 16.22 6.16 -14.40
CA LEU A 107 16.15 7.32 -13.50
C LEU A 107 16.02 6.91 -12.03
N GLU A 108 15.35 5.78 -11.76
CA GLU A 108 15.26 5.18 -10.42
C GLU A 108 16.63 4.82 -9.85
N GLN A 109 17.58 4.37 -10.68
CA GLN A 109 18.95 4.01 -10.23
C GLN A 109 19.76 5.24 -9.80
N PHE A 110 19.41 6.43 -10.31
CA PHE A 110 20.01 7.71 -9.94
C PHE A 110 19.20 8.45 -8.87
N GLU A 111 18.15 7.83 -8.31
CA GLU A 111 17.26 8.41 -7.29
C GLU A 111 16.57 9.74 -7.67
N LEU A 112 16.31 9.96 -8.96
CA LEU A 112 15.74 11.20 -9.49
C LEU A 112 14.20 11.21 -9.44
N ARG A 113 13.64 11.28 -8.23
CA ARG A 113 12.20 11.10 -7.94
C ARG A 113 11.28 12.04 -8.74
N GLU A 114 11.58 13.34 -8.79
CA GLU A 114 10.74 14.32 -9.51
C GLU A 114 10.70 14.08 -11.03
N LEU A 115 11.84 13.67 -11.61
CA LEU A 115 11.94 13.39 -13.04
C LEU A 115 11.26 12.08 -13.41
N VAL A 116 11.28 11.09 -12.50
CA VAL A 116 10.47 9.87 -12.67
C VAL A 116 8.99 10.23 -12.76
N ILE A 117 8.49 11.09 -11.88
CA ILE A 117 7.09 11.52 -11.90
C ILE A 117 6.75 12.25 -13.21
N SER A 118 7.58 13.21 -13.63
CA SER A 118 7.32 13.99 -14.85
C SER A 118 7.30 13.10 -16.09
N LEU A 119 8.25 12.18 -16.19
CA LEU A 119 8.32 11.22 -17.29
C LEU A 119 7.13 10.24 -17.28
N ALA A 120 6.75 9.74 -16.11
CA ALA A 120 5.60 8.84 -15.96
C ALA A 120 4.28 9.53 -16.35
N LYS A 121 4.08 10.81 -15.95
CA LYS A 121 2.92 11.60 -16.39
C LYS A 121 2.90 11.84 -17.90
N THR A 122 4.07 12.10 -18.48
CA THR A 122 4.22 12.23 -19.94
C THR A 122 3.84 10.91 -20.63
N ALA A 123 4.34 9.78 -20.14
CA ALA A 123 4.02 8.46 -20.65
C ALA A 123 2.52 8.15 -20.55
N LEU A 124 1.88 8.47 -19.42
CA LEU A 124 0.43 8.30 -19.25
C LEU A 124 -0.38 9.14 -20.25
N SER A 125 0.05 10.38 -20.53
CA SER A 125 -0.65 11.24 -21.49
C SER A 125 -0.54 10.75 -22.93
N ALA A 126 0.52 10.00 -23.26
CA ALA A 126 0.76 9.44 -24.58
C ALA A 126 0.18 8.02 -24.76
N ALA A 127 0.05 7.27 -23.67
CA ALA A 127 -0.41 5.88 -23.66
C ALA A 127 -1.89 5.74 -24.07
N ASP A 128 -2.22 4.59 -24.64
CA ASP A 128 -3.60 4.21 -24.92
C ASP A 128 -4.28 3.66 -23.66
N ILE A 129 -5.60 3.81 -23.57
CA ILE A 129 -6.41 3.44 -22.39
C ILE A 129 -6.29 1.95 -22.05
N ASP A 130 -6.07 1.10 -23.06
CA ASP A 130 -5.97 -0.35 -22.91
C ASP A 130 -4.51 -0.85 -22.82
N ASP A 131 -3.54 0.02 -22.52
CA ASP A 131 -2.15 -0.40 -22.36
C ASP A 131 -1.97 -1.16 -21.03
N PRO A 132 -1.46 -2.42 -21.04
CA PRO A 132 -1.25 -3.22 -19.83
C PRO A 132 -0.23 -2.59 -18.85
N ASN A 133 0.55 -1.61 -19.29
CA ASN A 133 1.55 -0.93 -18.48
C ASN A 133 1.00 0.29 -17.71
N LEU A 134 -0.23 0.75 -18.00
CA LEU A 134 -0.84 1.88 -17.28
C LEU A 134 -0.88 1.68 -15.75
N PRO A 135 -1.30 0.51 -15.22
CA PRO A 135 -1.29 0.30 -13.77
C PRO A 135 0.09 0.46 -13.16
N THR A 136 1.13 0.00 -13.86
CA THR A 136 2.52 0.11 -13.42
C THR A 136 2.97 1.56 -13.36
N LEU A 137 2.61 2.38 -14.37
CA LEU A 137 2.91 3.81 -14.37
C LEU A 137 2.23 4.54 -13.19
N TRP A 138 0.96 4.24 -12.93
CA TRP A 138 0.25 4.80 -11.77
C TRP A 138 0.89 4.41 -10.44
N VAL A 139 1.30 3.15 -10.27
CA VAL A 139 2.03 2.69 -9.06
C VAL A 139 3.34 3.47 -8.89
N LYS A 140 4.09 3.72 -9.98
CA LYS A 140 5.33 4.51 -9.94
C LYS A 140 5.05 5.94 -9.51
N ILE A 141 4.05 6.60 -10.11
CA ILE A 141 3.64 7.97 -9.75
C ILE A 141 3.23 8.04 -8.28
N PHE A 142 2.39 7.11 -7.83
CA PHE A 142 1.98 6.99 -6.43
C PHE A 142 3.20 6.88 -5.51
N LYS A 143 4.08 5.91 -5.77
CA LYS A 143 5.26 5.63 -4.95
C LYS A 143 6.14 6.87 -4.79
N TYR A 144 6.46 7.55 -5.90
CA TYR A 144 7.36 8.70 -5.86
C TYR A 144 6.71 9.95 -5.30
N HIS A 145 5.42 10.18 -5.51
CA HIS A 145 4.72 11.26 -4.79
C HIS A 145 4.70 11.00 -3.28
N LEU A 146 4.52 9.75 -2.86
CA LEU A 146 4.54 9.37 -1.45
C LEU A 146 5.93 9.56 -0.81
N GLU A 147 7.01 9.20 -1.52
CA GLU A 147 8.39 9.46 -1.07
C GLU A 147 8.71 10.97 -0.93
N LEU A 148 8.10 11.81 -1.78
CA LEU A 148 8.23 13.27 -1.72
C LEU A 148 7.26 13.93 -0.72
N CYS A 149 6.48 13.15 0.02
CA CYS A 149 5.43 13.65 0.94
C CYS A 149 4.32 14.47 0.25
N HIS A 150 4.13 14.29 -1.06
CA HIS A 150 3.04 14.86 -1.85
C HIS A 150 1.78 13.97 -1.70
N ASN A 151 1.17 14.01 -0.52
CA ASN A 151 0.14 13.05 -0.12
C ASN A 151 -1.14 13.16 -0.97
N ASP A 152 -1.56 14.38 -1.33
CA ASP A 152 -2.78 14.60 -2.10
C ASP A 152 -2.62 14.05 -3.54
N GLU A 153 -1.45 14.28 -4.15
CA GLU A 153 -1.10 13.75 -5.45
C GLU A 153 -0.92 12.23 -5.43
N ALA A 154 -0.32 11.68 -4.36
CA ALA A 154 -0.24 10.23 -4.17
C ALA A 154 -1.64 9.62 -4.08
N TYR A 155 -2.53 10.20 -3.27
CA TYR A 155 -3.92 9.74 -3.16
C TYR A 155 -4.66 9.81 -4.50
N SER A 156 -4.48 10.89 -5.26
CA SER A 156 -5.04 11.03 -6.61
C SER A 156 -4.50 9.98 -7.57
N ALA A 157 -3.20 9.67 -7.52
CA ALA A 157 -2.57 8.67 -8.37
C ALA A 157 -3.06 7.24 -8.04
N MET A 158 -3.23 6.94 -6.75
CA MET A 158 -3.80 5.66 -6.30
C MET A 158 -5.23 5.50 -6.81
N THR A 159 -6.11 6.48 -6.60
CA THR A 159 -7.52 6.39 -7.00
C THR A 159 -7.71 6.31 -8.51
N SER A 160 -6.80 6.93 -9.29
CA SER A 160 -6.82 6.92 -10.76
C SER A 160 -6.30 5.61 -11.39
N ASN A 161 -5.70 4.71 -10.60
CA ASN A 161 -5.18 3.46 -11.12
C ASN A 161 -6.33 2.52 -11.55
N PRO A 162 -6.36 2.06 -12.82
CA PRO A 162 -7.45 1.20 -13.30
C PRO A 162 -7.46 -0.20 -12.66
N ASP A 163 -6.34 -0.67 -12.12
CA ASP A 163 -6.23 -2.00 -11.52
C ASP A 163 -6.63 -1.98 -10.03
N PRO A 164 -7.72 -2.68 -9.64
CA PRO A 164 -8.19 -2.69 -8.25
C PRO A 164 -7.21 -3.36 -7.28
N GLU A 165 -6.46 -4.38 -7.68
CA GLU A 165 -5.50 -5.05 -6.79
C GLU A 165 -4.34 -4.10 -6.48
N ARG A 166 -3.82 -3.42 -7.51
CA ARG A 166 -2.78 -2.39 -7.34
C ARG A 166 -3.25 -1.24 -6.46
N ARG A 167 -4.51 -0.81 -6.58
CA ARG A 167 -5.09 0.21 -5.69
C ARG A 167 -5.04 -0.20 -4.23
N ARG A 168 -5.38 -1.47 -3.92
CA ARG A 168 -5.36 -2.00 -2.54
C ARG A 168 -3.94 -2.06 -1.98
N ASP A 169 -2.97 -2.47 -2.79
CA ASP A 169 -1.56 -2.53 -2.36
C ASP A 169 -0.99 -1.12 -2.14
N CYS A 170 -1.30 -0.17 -3.03
CA CYS A 170 -0.98 1.24 -2.83
C CYS A 170 -1.63 1.78 -1.55
N LEU A 171 -2.89 1.46 -1.27
CA LEU A 171 -3.59 1.89 -0.06
C LEU A 171 -2.91 1.34 1.20
N ARG A 172 -2.52 0.06 1.22
CA ARG A 172 -1.76 -0.53 2.33
C ARG A 172 -0.48 0.25 2.60
N GLN A 173 0.29 0.57 1.56
CA GLN A 173 1.51 1.34 1.68
C GLN A 173 1.24 2.77 2.16
N PHE A 174 0.21 3.43 1.62
CA PHE A 174 -0.20 4.78 1.99
C PHE A 174 -0.50 4.90 3.49
N VAL A 175 -1.30 3.96 4.03
CA VAL A 175 -1.65 3.94 5.47
C VAL A 175 -0.41 3.81 6.35
N VAL A 176 0.50 2.90 6.00
CA VAL A 176 1.72 2.69 6.78
C VAL A 176 2.58 3.94 6.81
N VAL A 177 2.86 4.53 5.64
CA VAL A 177 3.72 5.70 5.54
C VAL A 177 3.12 6.91 6.26
N LEU A 178 1.83 7.19 6.09
CA LEU A 178 1.19 8.34 6.76
C LEU A 178 1.12 8.15 8.29
N CYS A 179 0.95 6.92 8.77
CA CYS A 179 1.00 6.61 10.20
C CYS A 179 2.42 6.83 10.76
N GLU A 180 3.46 6.37 10.07
CA GLU A 180 4.86 6.57 10.45
C GLU A 180 5.25 8.07 10.45
N GLN A 181 4.74 8.83 9.49
CA GLN A 181 4.89 10.28 9.39
C GLN A 181 4.00 11.07 10.38
N LYS A 182 3.20 10.38 11.21
CA LYS A 182 2.25 10.98 12.19
C LYS A 182 1.20 11.89 11.56
N GLN A 183 0.84 11.68 10.29
CA GLN A 183 -0.17 12.44 9.55
C GLN A 183 -1.57 11.82 9.63
N MET A 184 -1.95 11.32 10.81
CA MET A 184 -3.22 10.61 11.06
C MET A 184 -4.45 11.46 10.72
N LYS A 185 -4.40 12.76 11.03
CA LYS A 185 -5.51 13.68 10.73
C LYS A 185 -5.80 13.77 9.23
N GLN A 186 -4.75 13.88 8.41
CA GLN A 186 -4.90 13.91 6.96
C GLN A 186 -5.43 12.56 6.44
N LEU A 187 -4.91 11.46 6.97
CA LEU A 187 -5.38 10.11 6.64
C LEU A 187 -6.91 9.96 6.87
N CYS A 188 -7.46 10.51 7.95
CA CYS A 188 -8.91 10.45 8.20
C CYS A 188 -9.76 11.33 7.26
N GLN A 189 -9.18 12.40 6.70
CA GLN A 189 -9.91 13.38 5.90
C GLN A 189 -10.12 12.97 4.45
N TYR A 190 -9.34 12.03 3.92
CA TYR A 190 -9.51 11.55 2.56
C TYR A 190 -10.87 10.86 2.35
N PRO A 191 -11.47 10.97 1.13
CA PRO A 191 -12.81 10.47 0.87
C PRO A 191 -12.91 8.94 0.80
N TYR A 192 -11.85 8.24 0.34
CA TYR A 192 -11.79 6.78 0.11
C TYR A 192 -12.95 6.24 -0.73
N ILE A 193 -13.23 6.89 -1.87
CA ILE A 193 -14.23 6.42 -2.84
C ILE A 193 -13.85 5.01 -3.31
N ASP A 194 -14.78 4.06 -3.23
CA ASP A 194 -14.62 2.64 -3.55
C ASP A 194 -13.53 1.87 -2.76
N LEU A 195 -12.94 2.52 -1.75
CA LEU A 195 -11.85 1.98 -0.93
C LEU A 195 -12.19 1.99 0.57
N HIS A 196 -13.41 2.38 0.94
CA HIS A 196 -13.83 2.54 2.34
C HIS A 196 -13.68 1.24 3.15
N ASP A 197 -14.19 0.13 2.63
CA ASP A 197 -14.12 -1.16 3.33
C ASP A 197 -12.67 -1.66 3.44
N GLU A 198 -11.85 -1.39 2.41
CA GLU A 198 -10.44 -1.76 2.39
C GLU A 198 -9.63 -0.95 3.42
N ILE A 199 -9.84 0.37 3.54
CA ILE A 199 -9.13 1.18 4.55
C ILE A 199 -9.50 0.74 5.97
N VAL A 200 -10.79 0.47 6.23
CA VAL A 200 -11.25 -0.03 7.52
C VAL A 200 -10.60 -1.39 7.82
N SER A 201 -10.65 -2.32 6.87
CA SER A 201 -10.02 -3.65 7.01
C SER A 201 -8.51 -3.58 7.26
N ILE A 202 -7.80 -2.69 6.57
CA ILE A 202 -6.35 -2.50 6.75
C ILE A 202 -6.05 -1.95 8.15
N ILE A 203 -6.76 -0.91 8.59
CA ILE A 203 -6.55 -0.30 9.91
C ILE A 203 -6.91 -1.29 11.01
N GLU A 204 -8.03 -2.02 10.88
CA GLU A 204 -8.43 -3.08 11.80
C GLU A 204 -7.38 -4.19 11.91
N SER A 205 -6.91 -4.70 10.77
CA SER A 205 -5.88 -5.75 10.73
C SER A 205 -4.61 -5.28 11.45
N ARG A 206 -4.18 -4.03 11.20
CA ARG A 206 -3.04 -3.41 11.88
C ARG A 206 -3.29 -3.21 13.37
N ALA A 207 -4.48 -2.75 13.75
CA ALA A 207 -4.88 -2.56 15.15
C ALA A 207 -4.89 -3.86 15.94
N ARG A 208 -5.16 -5.00 15.30
CA ARG A 208 -5.11 -6.33 15.94
C ARG A 208 -3.69 -6.93 15.96
N SER A 209 -2.87 -6.65 14.95
CA SER A 209 -1.53 -7.26 14.83
C SER A 209 -0.41 -6.50 15.52
N VAL A 210 -0.54 -5.17 15.65
CA VAL A 210 0.53 -4.30 16.18
C VAL A 210 0.44 -4.22 17.70
N ASP A 211 1.58 -4.04 18.37
CA ASP A 211 1.68 -3.82 19.81
C ASP A 211 1.02 -2.49 20.21
N LEU A 212 0.16 -2.55 21.24
CA LEU A 212 -0.64 -1.45 21.80
C LEU A 212 0.21 -0.27 22.31
N LEU A 213 1.52 -0.47 22.53
CA LEU A 213 2.43 0.56 23.03
C LEU A 213 3.07 1.42 21.92
N THR A 214 2.91 1.07 20.64
CA THR A 214 3.62 1.73 19.53
C THR A 214 2.79 2.83 18.86
N ILE A 215 2.02 2.48 17.82
CA ILE A 215 1.10 3.36 17.11
C ILE A 215 -0.31 2.96 17.50
N ASN A 216 -1.11 3.92 17.98
CA ASN A 216 -2.46 3.64 18.42
C ASN A 216 -3.45 3.61 17.23
N TYR A 217 -3.45 2.49 16.50
CA TYR A 217 -4.37 2.27 15.37
C TYR A 217 -5.84 2.23 15.80
N TYR A 218 -6.14 1.88 17.06
CA TYR A 218 -7.51 1.96 17.60
C TYR A 218 -8.01 3.39 17.69
N ASP A 219 -7.18 4.33 18.17
CA ASP A 219 -7.55 5.75 18.23
C ASP A 219 -7.77 6.31 16.81
N LEU A 220 -6.92 5.90 15.85
CA LEU A 220 -7.09 6.27 14.45
C LEU A 220 -8.42 5.74 13.89
N LEU A 221 -8.73 4.46 14.12
CA LEU A 221 -9.95 3.83 13.64
C LEU A 221 -11.20 4.45 14.29
N PHE A 222 -11.12 4.77 15.58
CA PHE A 222 -12.16 5.52 16.29
C PHE A 222 -12.40 6.90 15.70
N ALA A 223 -11.33 7.68 15.48
CA ALA A 223 -11.42 8.98 14.85
C ALA A 223 -12.02 8.87 13.44
N PHE A 224 -11.62 7.86 12.67
CA PHE A 224 -12.12 7.59 11.33
C PHE A 224 -13.64 7.34 11.30
N HIS A 225 -14.14 6.48 12.20
CA HIS A 225 -15.58 6.23 12.30
C HIS A 225 -16.35 7.44 12.84
N THR A 226 -15.79 8.16 13.81
CA THR A 226 -16.43 9.33 14.44
C THR A 226 -16.64 10.46 13.43
N ILE A 227 -15.62 10.78 12.62
CA ILE A 227 -15.70 11.83 11.58
C ILE A 227 -16.79 11.50 10.54
N ARG A 228 -17.02 10.22 10.28
CA ARG A 228 -18.00 9.74 9.30
C ARG A 228 -19.39 9.47 9.90
N GLY A 229 -19.59 9.75 11.20
CA GLY A 229 -20.87 9.54 11.88
C GLY A 229 -21.21 8.08 12.17
N ASN A 230 -20.26 7.16 12.01
CA ASN A 230 -20.44 5.72 12.26
C ASN A 230 -20.23 5.40 13.74
N TYR A 231 -21.03 6.01 14.62
CA TYR A 231 -20.83 5.94 16.07
C TYR A 231 -20.94 4.53 16.67
N ARG A 232 -21.72 3.65 16.02
CA ARG A 232 -21.83 2.25 16.44
C ARG A 232 -20.52 1.50 16.28
N GLN A 233 -19.88 1.65 15.11
CA GLN A 233 -18.58 1.06 14.83
C GLN A 233 -17.49 1.71 15.69
N ALA A 234 -17.54 3.03 15.87
CA ALA A 234 -16.63 3.74 16.78
C ALA A 234 -16.68 3.16 18.22
N GLY A 235 -17.89 2.91 18.74
CA GLY A 235 -18.07 2.27 20.04
C GLY A 235 -17.53 0.84 20.09
N SER A 236 -17.79 0.04 19.05
CA SER A 236 -17.28 -1.33 18.94
C SER A 236 -15.75 -1.39 18.97
N VAL A 237 -15.08 -0.46 18.28
CA VAL A 237 -13.62 -0.39 18.20
C VAL A 237 -13.00 -0.05 19.56
N MET A 238 -13.59 0.90 20.30
CA MET A 238 -13.12 1.25 21.65
C MET A 238 -13.37 0.11 22.65
N TYR A 239 -14.49 -0.61 22.51
CA TYR A 239 -14.74 -1.81 23.30
C TYR A 239 -13.70 -2.90 23.05
N GLU A 240 -13.37 -3.15 21.78
CA GLU A 240 -12.34 -4.12 21.38
C GLU A 240 -10.97 -3.72 21.96
N GLN A 241 -10.58 -2.44 21.88
CA GLN A 241 -9.36 -1.92 22.48
C GLN A 241 -9.32 -2.13 23.99
N ALA A 242 -10.42 -1.84 24.70
CA ALA A 242 -10.51 -2.05 26.15
C ALA A 242 -10.33 -3.52 26.54
N THR A 243 -10.98 -4.42 25.78
CA THR A 243 -10.89 -5.87 25.99
C THR A 243 -9.46 -6.37 25.76
N ARG A 244 -8.81 -5.91 24.69
CA ARG A 244 -7.43 -6.28 24.37
C ARG A 244 -6.44 -5.74 25.42
N LEU A 245 -6.62 -4.50 25.87
CA LEU A 245 -5.84 -3.91 26.97
C LEU A 245 -5.97 -4.70 28.27
N ALA A 246 -7.15 -5.24 28.57
CA ALA A 246 -7.37 -6.05 29.77
C ALA A 246 -6.61 -7.39 29.74
N GLN A 247 -6.35 -7.93 28.55
CA GLN A 247 -5.67 -9.20 28.34
C GLN A 247 -4.14 -9.04 28.23
N GLU A 248 -3.68 -8.04 27.49
CA GLU A 248 -2.27 -7.92 27.10
C GLU A 248 -1.45 -7.01 28.03
N VAL A 249 -2.05 -6.00 28.66
CA VAL A 249 -1.30 -4.97 29.41
C VAL A 249 -1.74 -4.93 30.86
N ILE A 250 -0.80 -5.21 31.76
CA ILE A 250 -1.01 -5.18 33.21
C ILE A 250 -0.51 -3.83 33.75
N GLY A 251 -1.32 -3.15 34.56
CA GLY A 251 -0.90 -1.93 35.23
C GLY A 251 -2.05 -0.96 35.53
N ALA A 252 -1.79 0.02 36.40
CA ALA A 252 -2.74 1.12 36.65
C ALA A 252 -2.99 1.95 35.37
N ASP A 253 -1.96 2.15 34.55
CA ASP A 253 -2.08 2.87 33.28
C ASP A 253 -3.00 2.17 32.27
N SER A 254 -2.96 0.83 32.22
CA SER A 254 -3.84 0.08 31.33
C SER A 254 -5.28 0.12 31.83
N LEU A 255 -5.52 0.03 33.15
CA LEU A 255 -6.85 0.23 33.75
C LEU A 255 -7.41 1.63 33.46
N ASN A 256 -6.57 2.67 33.53
CA ASN A 256 -6.98 4.03 33.20
C ASN A 256 -7.36 4.15 31.71
N ARG A 257 -6.54 3.59 30.81
CA ARG A 257 -6.86 3.55 29.37
C ARG A 257 -8.14 2.77 29.07
N GLN A 258 -8.34 1.62 29.72
CA GLN A 258 -9.58 0.85 29.61
C GLN A 258 -10.80 1.67 30.03
N ALA A 259 -10.72 2.38 31.16
CA ALA A 259 -11.79 3.25 31.63
C ALA A 259 -12.11 4.35 30.61
N CYS A 260 -11.09 4.98 29.99
CA CYS A 260 -11.28 5.93 28.90
C CYS A 260 -11.95 5.29 27.67
N CYS A 261 -11.54 4.08 27.29
CA CYS A 261 -12.12 3.36 26.15
C CYS A 261 -13.60 3.04 26.38
N TYR A 262 -13.97 2.54 27.56
CA TYR A 262 -15.38 2.28 27.89
C TYR A 262 -16.20 3.57 27.89
N LEU A 263 -15.68 4.66 28.44
CA LEU A 263 -16.36 5.97 28.38
C LEU A 263 -16.55 6.45 26.94
N ALA A 264 -15.52 6.32 26.09
CA ALA A 264 -15.62 6.67 24.68
C ALA A 264 -16.66 5.81 23.94
N ALA A 265 -16.71 4.51 24.22
CA ALA A 265 -17.71 3.60 23.67
C ALA A 265 -19.13 3.98 24.10
N MET A 266 -19.34 4.20 25.41
CA MET A 266 -20.63 4.63 25.97
C MET A 266 -21.10 5.95 25.37
N ASN A 267 -20.20 6.94 25.28
CA ASN A 267 -20.52 8.25 24.71
C ASN A 267 -20.88 8.12 23.22
N SER A 268 -20.19 7.27 22.47
CA SER A 268 -20.49 7.03 21.05
C SER A 268 -21.86 6.37 20.88
N LEU A 269 -22.19 5.36 21.69
CA LEU A 269 -23.49 4.70 21.63
C LEU A 269 -24.64 5.62 22.08
N ARG A 270 -24.41 6.52 23.03
CA ARG A 270 -25.40 7.52 23.47
C ARG A 270 -25.77 8.53 22.38
N LEU A 271 -24.96 8.68 21.33
CA LEU A 271 -25.29 9.50 20.17
C LEU A 271 -26.29 8.81 19.22
N LEU A 272 -26.51 7.51 19.39
CA LEU A 272 -27.46 6.72 18.59
C LEU A 272 -28.83 6.66 19.26
N HIS A 273 -29.85 6.32 18.47
CA HIS A 273 -31.15 5.93 19.01
C HIS A 273 -31.00 4.67 19.89
N PRO A 274 -31.71 4.55 21.03
CA PRO A 274 -31.61 3.41 21.94
C PRO A 274 -31.69 2.04 21.25
N ASP A 275 -32.58 1.88 20.27
CA ASP A 275 -32.75 0.62 19.52
C ASP A 275 -31.50 0.19 18.73
N ASN A 276 -30.60 1.13 18.41
CA ASN A 276 -29.37 0.89 17.66
C ASN A 276 -28.11 0.95 18.54
N ALA A 277 -28.27 1.17 19.85
CA ALA A 277 -27.18 1.39 20.81
C ALA A 277 -26.63 0.08 21.39
N TRP A 278 -26.10 -0.77 20.52
CA TRP A 278 -25.58 -2.10 20.89
C TRP A 278 -24.31 -2.48 20.11
N ILE A 279 -23.46 -3.28 20.76
CA ILE A 279 -22.20 -3.79 20.22
C ILE A 279 -22.28 -5.31 20.09
N ILE A 280 -21.64 -5.85 19.05
CA ILE A 280 -21.54 -7.30 18.84
C ILE A 280 -20.26 -7.79 19.50
N LYS A 281 -20.39 -8.74 20.43
CA LYS A 281 -19.27 -9.48 21.00
C LYS A 281 -19.27 -10.89 20.41
N PRO A 282 -18.20 -11.33 19.73
CA PRO A 282 -18.05 -12.73 19.39
C PRO A 282 -17.88 -13.51 20.70
N ALA A 283 -18.87 -14.32 21.07
CA ALA A 283 -18.75 -15.19 22.24
C ALA A 283 -17.92 -16.41 21.84
N VAL A 284 -16.91 -16.72 22.65
CA VAL A 284 -16.21 -17.99 22.53
C VAL A 284 -17.22 -19.06 22.91
N SER A 285 -17.54 -19.95 21.98
CA SER A 285 -18.31 -21.15 22.32
C SER A 285 -17.41 -22.00 23.21
N GLU A 286 -17.56 -21.86 24.53
CA GLU A 286 -17.08 -22.87 25.45
C GLU A 286 -17.67 -24.21 24.98
N MET A 287 -16.81 -25.19 24.73
CA MET A 287 -17.20 -26.59 24.52
C MET A 287 -17.70 -27.18 25.85
N GLU A 288 -18.57 -26.47 26.57
CA GLU A 288 -19.15 -26.96 27.80
C GLU A 288 -20.63 -27.26 27.54
N GLY A 289 -20.88 -28.54 27.24
CA GLY A 289 -22.21 -29.15 27.33
C GLY A 289 -23.24 -28.61 26.34
N ILE A 290 -23.08 -28.90 25.05
CA ILE A 290 -24.22 -28.88 24.12
C ILE A 290 -25.24 -29.89 24.65
N LYS A 291 -26.32 -29.40 25.28
CA LYS A 291 -27.48 -30.23 25.59
C LYS A 291 -28.05 -30.71 24.26
N THR A 292 -28.27 -32.02 24.17
CA THR A 292 -28.81 -32.75 22.99
C THR A 292 -30.18 -32.26 22.52
N GLU A 293 -30.82 -31.35 23.25
CA GLU A 293 -32.16 -30.82 22.98
C GLU A 293 -32.17 -29.76 21.86
N ASP A 294 -31.06 -29.03 21.64
CA ASP A 294 -30.94 -27.99 20.60
C ASP A 294 -30.51 -28.52 19.21
N MET A 295 -30.46 -29.85 19.05
CA MET A 295 -30.06 -30.54 17.82
C MET A 295 -31.23 -30.99 16.92
N ASN A 296 -32.47 -30.65 17.28
CA ASN A 296 -33.64 -30.99 16.48
C ASN A 296 -33.75 -30.07 15.25
N GLY A 297 -33.19 -30.49 14.12
CA GLY A 297 -33.49 -29.90 12.80
C GLY A 297 -32.30 -29.62 11.87
N ALA A 298 -31.06 -29.90 12.27
CA ALA A 298 -29.91 -29.72 11.38
C ALA A 298 -29.55 -31.04 10.67
N SER A 299 -29.60 -31.05 9.33
CA SER A 299 -29.08 -32.19 8.54
C SER A 299 -27.58 -32.35 8.77
N PRO A 300 -27.08 -33.56 9.09
CA PRO A 300 -25.65 -33.81 9.26
C PRO A 300 -24.89 -33.50 7.96
N LYS A 301 -23.81 -32.71 8.06
CA LYS A 301 -22.89 -32.51 6.92
C LYS A 301 -22.17 -33.82 6.64
N ARG A 302 -22.18 -34.23 5.36
CA ARG A 302 -21.49 -35.42 4.88
C ARG A 302 -20.22 -35.02 4.14
N ASP A 303 -19.21 -35.87 4.19
CA ASP A 303 -18.02 -35.75 3.34
C ASP A 303 -18.37 -36.08 1.86
N TYR A 304 -17.36 -36.02 0.98
CA TYR A 304 -17.48 -36.36 -0.44
C TYR A 304 -17.94 -37.82 -0.67
N GLU A 305 -17.73 -38.72 0.30
CA GLU A 305 -18.15 -40.12 0.25
C GLU A 305 -19.50 -40.39 0.95
N GLY A 306 -20.17 -39.35 1.46
CA GLY A 306 -21.48 -39.47 2.09
C GLY A 306 -21.45 -39.91 3.56
N THR A 307 -20.28 -39.99 4.21
CA THR A 307 -20.15 -40.31 5.63
C THR A 307 -20.42 -39.06 6.50
N PRO A 308 -21.19 -39.19 7.58
CA PRO A 308 -21.47 -38.05 8.48
C PRO A 308 -20.19 -37.64 9.21
N LEU A 309 -19.85 -36.35 9.13
CA LEU A 309 -18.76 -35.77 9.93
C LEU A 309 -19.27 -35.59 11.36
N ASP A 310 -18.69 -36.33 12.32
CA ASP A 310 -19.01 -36.24 13.77
C ASP A 310 -18.38 -35.03 14.47
N GLU A 311 -17.65 -34.17 13.74
CA GLU A 311 -17.07 -32.97 14.34
C GLU A 311 -18.15 -31.90 14.57
N PRO A 312 -18.45 -31.54 15.84
CA PRO A 312 -19.35 -30.45 16.12
C PRO A 312 -18.66 -29.17 15.63
N VAL A 313 -19.16 -28.59 14.53
CA VAL A 313 -18.77 -27.25 14.12
C VAL A 313 -19.13 -26.32 15.29
N PRO A 314 -18.16 -25.67 15.95
CA PRO A 314 -18.47 -24.78 17.06
C PRO A 314 -19.35 -23.66 16.52
N ARG A 315 -20.60 -23.64 16.95
CA ARG A 315 -21.52 -22.54 16.62
C ARG A 315 -20.95 -21.31 17.31
N ARG A 316 -20.45 -20.34 16.53
CA ARG A 316 -20.06 -19.04 17.06
C ARG A 316 -21.30 -18.39 17.65
N ARG A 317 -21.42 -18.42 18.98
CA ARG A 317 -22.45 -17.70 19.69
C ARG A 317 -22.09 -16.21 19.62
N VAL A 318 -23.08 -15.37 19.37
CA VAL A 318 -22.89 -13.93 19.21
C VAL A 318 -23.66 -13.28 20.33
N ASP A 319 -22.94 -12.59 21.22
CA ASP A 319 -23.55 -11.87 22.33
C ASP A 319 -23.73 -10.41 21.94
N VAL A 320 -24.88 -9.84 22.31
CA VAL A 320 -25.19 -8.43 22.09
C VAL A 320 -24.98 -7.69 23.40
N LEU A 321 -24.10 -6.70 23.39
CA LEU A 321 -23.83 -5.83 24.53
C LEU A 321 -24.62 -4.55 24.41
N GLU A 322 -25.43 -4.27 25.42
CA GLU A 322 -26.17 -3.02 25.53
C GLU A 322 -25.39 -2.00 26.38
N LEU A 323 -25.87 -0.74 26.37
CA LEU A 323 -25.32 0.34 27.19
C LEU A 323 -25.20 -0.02 28.68
N GLY A 324 -26.17 -0.75 29.22
CA GLY A 324 -26.16 -1.16 30.62
C GLY A 324 -25.03 -2.13 30.97
N ASP A 325 -24.60 -2.96 30.02
CA ASP A 325 -23.50 -3.90 30.24
C ASP A 325 -22.14 -3.19 30.18
N LEU A 326 -21.98 -2.25 29.24
CA LEU A 326 -20.81 -1.38 29.19
C LEU A 326 -20.64 -0.55 30.46
N GLU A 327 -21.75 -0.07 31.04
CA GLU A 327 -21.71 0.68 32.30
C GLU A 327 -21.21 -0.20 33.46
N LYS A 328 -21.63 -1.46 33.53
CA LYS A 328 -21.12 -2.42 34.53
C LYS A 328 -19.62 -2.67 34.35
N GLU A 329 -19.16 -2.88 33.12
CA GLU A 329 -17.73 -3.10 32.83
C GLU A 329 -16.88 -1.86 33.16
N TYR A 330 -17.40 -0.66 32.88
CA TYR A 330 -16.77 0.59 33.28
C TYR A 330 -16.68 0.73 34.80
N GLN A 331 -17.78 0.48 35.53
CA GLN A 331 -17.82 0.56 36.98
C GLN A 331 -16.81 -0.42 37.63
N LEU A 332 -16.71 -1.64 37.10
CA LEU A 332 -15.74 -2.63 37.54
C LEU A 332 -14.30 -2.14 37.32
N THR A 333 -13.99 -1.64 36.12
CA THR A 333 -12.67 -1.10 35.78
C THR A 333 -12.31 0.10 36.67
N SER A 334 -13.27 1.00 36.91
CA SER A 334 -13.11 2.16 37.80
C SER A 334 -12.84 1.74 39.25
N ALA A 335 -13.56 0.73 39.75
CA ALA A 335 -13.34 0.19 41.10
C ALA A 335 -11.93 -0.43 41.22
N ARG A 336 -11.49 -1.19 40.21
CA ARG A 336 -10.14 -1.76 40.14
C ARG A 336 -9.06 -0.68 40.12
N LEU A 337 -9.24 0.37 39.32
CA LEU A 337 -8.32 1.51 39.27
C LEU A 337 -8.21 2.23 40.63
N LYS A 338 -9.35 2.47 41.30
CA LYS A 338 -9.36 3.06 42.65
C LYS A 338 -8.61 2.17 43.64
N LEU A 339 -8.82 0.86 43.60
CA LEU A 339 -8.12 -0.08 44.48
C LEU A 339 -6.62 -0.10 44.22
N ALA A 340 -6.21 -0.16 42.94
CA ALA A 340 -4.81 -0.09 42.53
C ALA A 340 -4.10 1.18 43.04
N ASN A 341 -4.79 2.32 43.05
CA ASN A 341 -4.25 3.58 43.57
C ASN A 341 -4.07 3.59 45.09
N HIS A 342 -4.87 2.83 45.83
CA HIS A 342 -4.75 2.73 47.30
C HIS A 342 -3.78 1.63 47.73
N GLN A 343 -3.66 0.56 46.94
CA GLN A 343 -2.79 -0.59 47.21
C GLN A 343 -2.00 -0.97 45.94
N PRO A 344 -0.82 -0.35 45.72
CA PRO A 344 -0.01 -0.59 44.53
C PRO A 344 0.52 -2.03 44.42
N ASP A 345 0.62 -2.76 45.54
CA ASP A 345 1.10 -4.14 45.56
C ASP A 345 0.09 -5.16 44.98
N MET A 346 -1.20 -4.77 44.84
CA MET A 346 -2.27 -5.64 44.32
C MET A 346 -2.53 -5.51 42.81
N VAL A 347 -1.78 -4.68 42.09
CA VAL A 347 -2.01 -4.36 40.67
C VAL A 347 -2.04 -5.63 39.80
N HIS A 348 -1.23 -6.65 40.12
CA HIS A 348 -1.19 -7.93 39.40
C HIS A 348 -2.46 -8.79 39.53
N VAL A 349 -3.29 -8.57 40.56
CA VAL A 349 -4.51 -9.36 40.82
C VAL A 349 -5.74 -8.75 40.15
N THR A 350 -5.66 -7.48 39.76
CA THR A 350 -6.81 -6.71 39.24
C THR A 350 -7.11 -6.92 37.75
N THR A 351 -6.27 -7.65 37.02
CA THR A 351 -6.57 -8.02 35.63
C THR A 351 -7.52 -9.21 35.60
N SER A 352 -8.56 -9.12 34.77
CA SER A 352 -9.40 -10.27 34.47
C SER A 352 -8.55 -11.31 33.74
N ARG A 353 -7.87 -12.20 34.48
CA ARG A 353 -7.62 -13.55 33.96
C ARG A 353 -8.99 -14.20 33.85
N MET A 354 -9.69 -13.96 32.73
CA MET A 354 -10.64 -14.95 32.26
C MET A 354 -9.80 -16.20 32.03
N SER A 355 -9.98 -17.16 32.93
CA SER A 355 -9.42 -18.50 32.82
C SER A 355 -9.71 -19.03 31.42
N VAL A 356 -8.62 -19.37 30.72
CA VAL A 356 -8.63 -20.08 29.43
C VAL A 356 -9.25 -21.46 29.60
#